data_AF-A0A1F9HD66-F1
#
_entry.id   AF-A0A1F9HD66-F1
#
_cell.length_a   1.000
_cell.length_b   1.000
_cell.length_c   1.000
_cell.angle_alpha   90.00
_cell.angle_beta   90.00
_cell.angle_gamma   90.00
#
_symmetry.space_group_name_H-M   'P 1'
#
loop_
_entity.id
_entity.type
_entity.pdbx_description
1 polymer ?
#
loop_
_entity_poly.entity_id
_entity_poly.type
_entity_poly.pdbx_seq_one_letter_code
_entity_poly.pdbx_strand_id
1 'polypeptide(L)'
;MDPRLRGDDSGCIYMQKPKIELTIEKLNSKGAGIARKDGLVYFIPWGVPGDTVLVQVELQHKKYAEARLLAILNPSKDRIKPPCSYFYECGGCQLQHLSYEATLLWKKVIVEDALKKIAQIKNPLVLPVLPSPKPFHYRNRIRLHQDEKGNLGFYKNQSHQLVAINECLIAEDELNRQLTHLKQNRVGDLELRIDQGSHFSQINSLQNEKLIQLVCHALEDSHAVIDLFCGNGNFTIPIAQNKIPVWGIEKEKALVDEGKKRSGELGLLNIEWILGTAIRGLKQLKHLAGKISMVVDPPRRGMAEVLPDIVYMAPQKIIYVSCDPATFARDTRDLCAKGYTLKKCQPLDMFPHTSQIEVVGIFTKN
;
A
#
# COMPACT_ATOMS: atom_id res chain seq x y z
N MET A 1 19.78 41.12 37.84
CA MET A 1 19.51 42.21 36.87
C MET A 1 20.36 41.97 35.64
N ASP A 2 19.77 41.42 34.57
CA ASP A 2 20.38 41.27 33.25
C ASP A 2 19.91 42.44 32.36
N PRO A 3 20.80 43.23 31.73
CA PRO A 3 20.41 44.43 30.99
C PRO A 3 19.83 44.20 29.57
N ARG A 4 19.54 42.95 29.17
CA ARG A 4 19.05 42.64 27.80
C ARG A 4 17.53 42.41 27.67
N LEU A 5 16.76 42.77 28.69
CA LEU A 5 15.29 42.70 28.69
C LEU A 5 14.63 44.06 28.41
N ARG A 6 15.06 44.76 27.37
CA ARG A 6 14.33 45.90 26.80
C ARG A 6 14.43 45.86 25.28
N GLY A 7 13.38 45.31 24.67
CA GLY A 7 13.19 45.21 23.23
C GLY A 7 11.71 45.05 22.92
N ASP A 8 11.01 46.18 22.99
CA ASP A 8 9.83 46.55 22.20
C ASP A 8 8.65 45.55 22.10
N ASP A 9 7.74 45.66 23.05
CA ASP A 9 6.36 45.13 23.01
C ASP A 9 5.48 45.97 22.05
N SER A 10 5.85 46.02 20.77
CA SER A 10 5.05 46.70 19.74
C SER A 10 4.75 45.78 18.55
N GLY A 11 3.58 45.15 18.61
CA GLY A 11 2.84 44.80 17.39
C GLY A 11 2.96 43.37 16.86
N CYS A 12 2.99 42.34 17.71
CA CYS A 12 2.53 41.01 17.25
C CYS A 12 1.00 41.01 17.15
N ILE A 13 0.48 41.53 16.04
CA ILE A 13 -0.90 41.29 15.65
C ILE A 13 -1.01 39.77 15.48
N TYR A 14 -1.76 39.10 16.36
CA TYR A 14 -2.24 37.74 16.10
C TYR A 14 -3.12 37.80 14.85
N MET A 15 -2.51 37.78 13.66
CA MET A 15 -3.23 37.70 12.40
C MET A 15 -4.02 36.41 12.45
N GLN A 16 -5.34 36.53 12.62
CA GLN A 16 -6.23 35.37 12.60
C GLN A 16 -6.01 34.65 11.28
N LYS A 17 -5.54 33.40 11.36
CA LYS A 17 -5.33 32.58 10.16
C LYS A 17 -6.63 32.56 9.35
N PRO A 18 -6.58 32.90 8.05
CA PRO A 18 -7.78 33.17 7.28
C PRO A 18 -8.66 31.92 7.20
N LYS A 19 -9.96 32.13 7.38
CA LYS A 19 -10.98 31.10 7.21
C LYS A 19 -11.58 31.24 5.82
N ILE A 20 -11.68 30.13 5.10
CA ILE A 20 -12.10 30.13 3.70
C ILE A 20 -13.10 29.00 3.50
N GLU A 21 -14.18 29.29 2.78
CA GLU A 21 -15.08 28.29 2.25
C GLU A 21 -14.55 27.76 0.90
N LEU A 22 -14.48 26.42 0.80
CA LEU A 22 -13.96 25.69 -0.35
C LEU A 22 -14.85 24.49 -0.67
N THR A 23 -14.94 24.15 -1.96
CA THR A 23 -15.53 22.87 -2.41
C THR A 23 -14.41 21.88 -2.74
N ILE A 24 -14.48 20.68 -2.18
CA ILE A 24 -13.51 19.62 -2.46
C ILE A 24 -13.78 19.04 -3.84
N GLU A 25 -12.80 19.12 -4.74
CA GLU A 25 -12.92 18.64 -6.12
C GLU A 25 -12.60 17.15 -6.26
N LYS A 26 -11.55 16.71 -5.57
CA LYS A 26 -11.00 15.35 -5.65
C LYS A 26 -10.10 15.06 -4.46
N LEU A 27 -9.56 13.84 -4.42
CA LEU A 27 -8.54 13.43 -3.44
C LEU A 27 -7.17 13.27 -4.12
N ASN A 28 -6.10 13.54 -3.37
CA ASN A 28 -4.74 13.17 -3.78
C ASN A 28 -4.44 11.69 -3.47
N SER A 29 -3.25 11.20 -3.83
CA SER A 29 -2.83 9.80 -3.60
C SER A 29 -2.72 9.39 -2.13
N LYS A 30 -2.71 10.35 -1.20
CA LYS A 30 -2.70 10.12 0.26
C LYS A 30 -4.10 10.21 0.88
N GLY A 31 -5.14 10.43 0.08
CA GLY A 31 -6.51 10.57 0.57
C GLY A 31 -6.87 11.93 1.16
N ALA A 32 -6.03 12.96 0.97
CA ALA A 32 -6.40 14.33 1.36
C ALA A 32 -7.20 15.02 0.25
N GLY A 33 -8.20 15.80 0.64
CA GLY A 33 -9.01 16.61 -0.27
C GLY A 33 -8.18 17.68 -0.97
N ILE A 34 -8.50 17.91 -2.23
CA ILE A 34 -7.97 18.98 -3.06
C ILE A 34 -9.12 19.93 -3.41
N ALA A 35 -8.92 21.21 -3.16
CA ALA A 35 -9.77 22.29 -3.67
C ALA A 35 -8.92 23.35 -4.37
N ARG A 36 -9.51 24.11 -5.28
CA ARG A 36 -8.84 25.25 -5.93
C ARG A 36 -9.67 26.51 -5.76
N LYS A 37 -9.01 27.60 -5.45
CA LYS A 37 -9.62 28.93 -5.38
C LYS A 37 -8.56 29.98 -5.66
N ASP A 38 -8.89 30.96 -6.50
CA ASP A 38 -8.02 32.09 -6.85
C ASP A 38 -6.61 31.68 -7.31
N GLY A 39 -6.53 30.60 -8.12
CA GLY A 39 -5.26 30.07 -8.64
C GLY A 39 -4.40 29.30 -7.62
N LEU A 40 -4.85 29.17 -6.37
CA LEU A 40 -4.17 28.42 -5.31
C LEU A 40 -4.79 27.02 -5.13
N VAL A 41 -3.94 26.01 -4.87
CA VAL A 41 -4.37 24.65 -4.54
C VAL A 41 -4.37 24.44 -3.03
N TYR A 42 -5.46 23.95 -2.47
CA TYR A 42 -5.57 23.67 -1.04
C TYR A 42 -5.52 22.16 -0.82
N PHE A 43 -4.72 21.71 0.14
CA PHE A 43 -4.73 20.35 0.65
C PHE A 43 -5.45 20.32 2.00
N ILE A 44 -6.54 19.58 2.06
CA ILE A 44 -7.44 19.53 3.20
C ILE A 44 -7.57 18.07 3.66
N PRO A 45 -6.84 17.64 4.69
CA PRO A 45 -7.07 16.34 5.31
C PRO A 45 -8.54 16.17 5.66
N TRP A 46 -9.07 14.96 5.47
CA TRP A 46 -10.45 14.58 5.78
C TRP A 46 -11.55 15.24 4.94
N GLY A 47 -11.21 15.94 3.85
CA GLY A 47 -12.18 16.39 2.86
C GLY A 47 -12.61 15.25 1.92
N VAL A 48 -13.88 15.21 1.53
CA VAL A 48 -14.47 14.25 0.58
C VAL A 48 -14.89 15.00 -0.69
N PRO A 49 -14.62 14.48 -1.90
CA PRO A 49 -15.06 15.14 -3.13
C PRO A 49 -16.56 15.42 -3.12
N GLY A 50 -16.94 16.66 -3.44
CA GLY A 50 -18.31 17.16 -3.37
C GLY A 50 -18.69 17.83 -2.04
N ASP A 51 -17.85 17.77 -1.00
CA ASP A 51 -18.11 18.58 0.20
C ASP A 51 -17.93 20.07 -0.08
N THR A 52 -18.75 20.90 0.55
CA THR A 52 -18.42 22.30 0.85
C THR A 52 -17.98 22.39 2.30
N VAL A 53 -16.78 22.93 2.53
CA VAL A 53 -16.11 22.96 3.83
C VAL A 53 -15.65 24.36 4.20
N LEU A 54 -15.68 24.65 5.50
CA LEU A 54 -14.97 25.79 6.08
C LEU A 54 -13.61 25.30 6.57
N VAL A 55 -12.53 25.95 6.13
CA VAL A 55 -11.16 25.58 6.50
C VAL A 55 -10.39 26.77 7.04
N GLN A 56 -9.35 26.50 7.82
CA GLN A 56 -8.36 27.48 8.25
C GLN A 56 -7.04 27.20 7.55
N VAL A 57 -6.46 28.20 6.89
CA VAL A 57 -5.15 28.05 6.25
C VAL A 57 -4.07 27.98 7.33
N GLU A 58 -3.38 26.85 7.43
CA GLU A 58 -2.33 26.63 8.44
C GLU A 58 -0.95 27.06 7.92
N LEU A 59 -0.68 26.75 6.65
CA LEU A 59 0.56 27.06 5.95
C LEU A 59 0.26 27.42 4.49
N GLN A 60 0.83 28.52 4.00
CA GLN A 60 0.66 28.97 2.62
C GLN A 60 2.01 29.05 1.89
N HIS A 61 2.06 28.47 0.71
CA HIS A 61 3.16 28.58 -0.25
C HIS A 61 2.70 29.33 -1.50
N LYS A 62 3.64 29.56 -2.43
CA LYS A 62 3.38 30.33 -3.67
C LYS A 62 2.26 29.76 -4.56
N LYS A 63 2.08 28.43 -4.58
CA LYS A 63 1.13 27.74 -5.47
C LYS A 63 0.14 26.82 -4.75
N TYR A 64 0.36 26.56 -3.47
CA TYR A 64 -0.51 25.70 -2.68
C TYR A 64 -0.56 26.13 -1.22
N ALA A 65 -1.57 25.67 -0.50
CA ALA A 65 -1.72 25.85 0.93
C ALA A 65 -2.13 24.53 1.59
N GLU A 66 -1.75 24.36 2.83
CA GLU A 66 -2.25 23.32 3.72
C GLU A 66 -3.28 23.94 4.64
N ALA A 67 -4.47 23.34 4.70
CA ALA A 67 -5.59 23.88 5.45
C ALA A 67 -6.19 22.83 6.37
N ARG A 68 -6.54 23.26 7.59
CA ARG A 68 -7.22 22.47 8.59
C ARG A 68 -8.72 22.57 8.38
N LEU A 69 -9.39 21.42 8.25
CA LEU A 69 -10.84 21.34 8.20
C LEU A 69 -11.45 21.83 9.53
N LEU A 70 -12.30 22.86 9.47
CA LEU A 70 -13.01 23.39 10.65
C LEU A 70 -14.44 22.87 10.73
N ALA A 71 -15.16 22.89 9.61
CA ALA A 71 -16.54 22.43 9.53
C ALA A 71 -16.88 21.92 8.13
N ILE A 72 -17.81 20.99 8.06
CA ILE A 72 -18.44 20.55 6.81
C ILE A 72 -19.76 21.29 6.73
N LEU A 73 -19.90 22.19 5.75
CA LEU A 73 -21.08 23.03 5.57
C LEU A 73 -22.15 22.28 4.77
N ASN A 74 -21.74 21.62 3.69
CA ASN A 74 -22.60 20.74 2.90
C ASN A 74 -21.84 19.43 2.61
N PRO A 75 -22.24 18.29 3.21
CA PRO A 75 -21.54 17.03 3.00
C PRO A 75 -21.81 16.46 1.61
N SER A 76 -20.79 15.83 1.02
CA SER A 76 -20.93 14.99 -0.17
C SER A 76 -21.85 13.80 0.09
N LYS A 77 -22.52 13.31 -0.96
CA LYS A 77 -23.28 12.05 -0.92
C LYS A 77 -22.42 10.82 -0.55
N ASP A 78 -21.12 10.89 -0.83
CA ASP A 78 -20.17 9.81 -0.59
C ASP A 78 -19.51 9.93 0.80
N ARG A 79 -19.82 10.98 1.56
CA ARG A 79 -19.31 11.16 2.92
C ARG A 79 -20.12 10.29 3.89
N ILE A 80 -19.40 9.55 4.72
CA ILE A 80 -19.98 8.79 5.83
C ILE A 80 -19.37 9.22 7.16
N LYS A 81 -20.08 8.94 8.26
CA LYS A 81 -19.50 9.06 9.60
C LYS A 81 -18.50 7.89 9.78
N PRO A 82 -17.21 8.15 10.06
CA PRO A 82 -16.26 7.09 10.29
C PRO A 82 -16.66 6.30 11.55
N PRO A 83 -16.69 4.95 11.49
CA PRO A 83 -17.09 4.14 12.64
C PRO A 83 -16.03 4.10 13.74
N CYS A 84 -14.74 4.25 13.41
CA CYS A 84 -13.67 4.25 14.40
C CYS A 84 -13.64 5.58 15.16
N SER A 85 -13.74 5.51 16.49
CA SER A 85 -13.65 6.67 17.38
C SER A 85 -12.30 7.40 17.29
N TYR A 86 -11.22 6.69 16.93
CA TYR A 86 -9.87 7.24 16.82
C TYR A 86 -9.54 7.83 15.44
N PHE A 87 -10.46 7.75 14.46
CA PHE A 87 -10.15 7.98 13.05
C PHE A 87 -9.48 9.33 12.75
N TYR A 88 -9.94 10.42 13.37
CA TYR A 88 -9.42 11.76 13.09
C TYR A 88 -8.09 12.07 13.78
N GLU A 89 -7.60 11.18 14.65
CA GLU A 89 -6.33 11.34 15.37
C GLU A 89 -5.30 10.30 14.94
N CYS A 90 -5.69 9.03 14.88
CA CYS A 90 -4.83 7.91 14.56
C CYS A 90 -4.31 7.98 13.11
N GLY A 91 -3.00 7.84 12.92
CA GLY A 91 -2.37 7.83 11.59
C GLY A 91 -2.59 6.57 10.75
N GLY A 92 -3.31 5.57 11.29
CA GLY A 92 -3.46 4.25 10.67
C GLY A 92 -4.43 4.18 9.49
N CYS A 93 -5.50 4.98 9.50
CA CYS A 93 -6.53 5.01 8.44
C CYS A 93 -6.66 6.43 7.89
N GLN A 94 -7.01 6.56 6.61
CA GLN A 94 -7.18 7.86 5.96
C GLN A 94 -8.57 8.07 5.36
N LEU A 95 -9.37 7.02 5.16
CA LEU A 95 -10.55 7.06 4.29
C LEU A 95 -11.83 6.52 4.93
N GLN A 96 -11.91 6.31 6.26
CA GLN A 96 -13.15 5.81 6.88
C GLN A 96 -14.34 6.77 6.78
N HIS A 97 -14.10 8.02 6.43
CA HIS A 97 -15.11 9.06 6.24
C HIS A 97 -15.63 9.13 4.78
N LEU A 98 -15.12 8.28 3.89
CA LEU A 98 -15.53 8.10 2.51
C LEU A 98 -16.25 6.74 2.39
N SER A 99 -17.36 6.68 1.66
CA SER A 99 -18.07 5.43 1.38
C SER A 99 -17.13 4.40 0.74
N TYR A 100 -17.40 3.12 0.93
CA TYR A 100 -16.49 2.08 0.45
C TYR A 100 -16.47 2.04 -1.08
N GLU A 101 -17.62 2.23 -1.72
CA GLU A 101 -17.78 2.33 -3.17
C GLU A 101 -16.95 3.50 -3.73
N ALA A 102 -17.04 4.67 -3.11
CA ALA A 102 -16.26 5.83 -3.52
C ALA A 102 -14.75 5.64 -3.26
N THR A 103 -14.38 4.90 -2.21
CA THR A 103 -12.98 4.51 -1.95
C THR A 103 -12.42 3.66 -3.09
N LEU A 104 -13.16 2.65 -3.56
CA LEU A 104 -12.74 1.79 -4.67
C LEU A 104 -12.62 2.58 -5.98
N LEU A 105 -13.58 3.47 -6.27
CA LEU A 105 -13.51 4.35 -7.43
C LEU A 105 -12.29 5.28 -7.38
N TRP A 106 -12.04 5.89 -6.22
CA TRP A 106 -10.87 6.74 -6.01
C TRP A 106 -9.55 5.98 -6.21
N LYS A 107 -9.41 4.78 -5.62
CA LYS A 107 -8.20 3.94 -5.79
C LYS A 107 -7.96 3.61 -7.26
N LYS A 108 -9.02 3.30 -8.01
CA LYS A 108 -8.93 3.09 -9.47
C LYS A 108 -8.35 4.31 -10.18
N VAL A 109 -8.89 5.50 -9.89
CA VAL A 109 -8.45 6.77 -10.50
C VAL A 109 -6.98 7.05 -10.19
N ILE A 110 -6.50 6.77 -8.97
CA ILE A 110 -5.09 6.95 -8.63
C ILE A 110 -4.18 6.09 -9.50
N VAL A 111 -4.54 4.84 -9.75
CA VAL A 111 -3.76 3.93 -10.62
C VAL A 111 -3.82 4.37 -12.08
N GLU A 112 -4.99 4.74 -12.58
CA GLU A 112 -5.15 5.29 -13.94
C GLU A 112 -4.30 6.56 -14.15
N ASP A 113 -4.34 7.49 -13.19
CA ASP A 113 -3.56 8.72 -13.22
C ASP A 113 -2.06 8.45 -13.20
N ALA A 114 -1.60 7.51 -12.38
CA ALA A 114 -0.19 7.12 -12.34
C ALA A 114 0.25 6.56 -13.70
N LEU A 115 -0.51 5.65 -14.30
CA LEU A 115 -0.19 5.09 -15.62
C LEU A 115 -0.22 6.15 -16.73
N LYS A 116 -1.20 7.07 -16.72
CA LYS A 116 -1.28 8.14 -17.72
C LYS A 116 -0.15 9.15 -17.59
N LYS A 117 0.17 9.59 -16.37
CA LYS A 117 1.10 10.70 -16.12
C LYS A 117 2.56 10.25 -16.02
N ILE A 118 2.80 9.08 -15.43
CA ILE A 118 4.15 8.57 -15.16
C ILE A 118 4.55 7.55 -16.24
N ALA A 119 3.68 6.57 -16.52
CA ALA A 119 3.95 5.56 -17.55
C ALA A 119 3.71 6.05 -18.98
N GLN A 120 3.06 7.21 -19.14
CA GLN A 120 2.70 7.82 -20.42
C GLN A 120 1.83 6.92 -21.31
N ILE A 121 1.10 5.98 -20.70
CA ILE A 121 0.13 5.15 -21.41
C ILE A 121 -1.17 5.96 -21.53
N LYS A 122 -1.54 6.35 -22.76
CA LYS A 122 -2.72 7.21 -23.00
C LYS A 122 -4.02 6.59 -22.49
N ASN A 123 -4.25 5.32 -22.83
CA ASN A 123 -5.49 4.59 -22.53
C ASN A 123 -5.18 3.25 -21.82
N PRO A 124 -4.75 3.28 -20.56
CA PRO A 124 -4.42 2.05 -19.84
C PRO A 124 -5.71 1.27 -19.52
N LEU A 125 -5.70 -0.05 -19.75
CA LEU A 125 -6.78 -0.94 -19.31
C LEU A 125 -6.64 -1.21 -17.81
N VAL A 126 -7.23 -0.33 -16.99
CA VAL A 126 -7.34 -0.49 -15.55
C VAL A 126 -8.73 -1.04 -15.20
N LEU A 127 -8.76 -2.24 -14.65
CA LEU A 127 -9.99 -2.91 -14.22
C LEU A 127 -10.54 -2.25 -12.94
N PRO A 128 -11.84 -2.44 -12.61
CA PRO A 128 -12.37 -2.05 -11.30
C PRO A 128 -11.54 -2.66 -10.17
N VAL A 129 -11.32 -1.91 -9.09
CA VAL A 129 -10.57 -2.40 -7.92
C VAL A 129 -11.28 -3.63 -7.36
N LEU A 130 -10.55 -4.73 -7.17
CA LEU A 130 -11.10 -5.88 -6.46
C LEU A 130 -11.32 -5.48 -4.99
N PRO A 131 -12.58 -5.48 -4.50
CA PRO A 131 -12.86 -5.12 -3.13
C PRO A 131 -12.25 -6.14 -2.17
N SER A 132 -11.91 -5.70 -0.96
CA SER A 132 -11.57 -6.63 0.11
C SER A 132 -12.84 -7.41 0.50
N PRO A 133 -12.76 -8.74 0.69
CA PRO A 133 -13.88 -9.53 1.23
C PRO A 133 -14.40 -9.00 2.56
N LYS A 134 -13.51 -8.42 3.37
CA LYS A 134 -13.82 -7.75 4.63
C LYS A 134 -13.12 -6.38 4.70
N PRO A 135 -13.86 -5.26 4.63
CA PRO A 135 -13.28 -3.92 4.78
C PRO A 135 -12.78 -3.63 6.20
N PHE A 136 -13.38 -4.25 7.22
CA PHE A 136 -12.97 -4.18 8.63
C PHE A 136 -12.51 -5.56 9.12
N HIS A 137 -11.82 -5.61 10.27
CA HIS A 137 -11.34 -6.85 10.89
C HIS A 137 -10.55 -7.75 9.93
N TYR A 138 -9.64 -7.17 9.15
CA TYR A 138 -8.90 -7.89 8.11
C TYR A 138 -7.40 -7.98 8.39
N ARG A 139 -6.84 -7.07 9.21
CA ARG A 139 -5.42 -7.05 9.52
C ARG A 139 -5.11 -8.16 10.51
N ASN A 140 -4.33 -9.14 10.06
CA ASN A 140 -3.83 -10.25 10.86
C ASN A 140 -2.55 -9.91 11.66
N ARG A 141 -2.00 -8.70 11.48
CA ARG A 141 -0.87 -8.18 12.25
C ARG A 141 -1.00 -6.67 12.47
N ILE A 142 -0.59 -6.21 13.65
CA ILE A 142 -0.47 -4.79 13.98
C ILE A 142 0.81 -4.54 14.78
N ARG A 143 1.45 -3.38 14.55
CA ARG A 143 2.57 -2.90 15.35
C ARG A 143 2.12 -1.69 16.15
N LEU A 144 2.16 -1.83 17.47
CA LEU A 144 1.76 -0.83 18.45
C LEU A 144 3.00 -0.16 19.03
N HIS A 145 2.86 1.12 19.32
CA HIS A 145 3.82 1.91 20.08
C HIS A 145 3.34 2.05 21.51
N GLN A 146 4.28 2.31 22.41
CA GLN A 146 4.00 2.46 23.82
C GLN A 146 4.51 3.80 24.34
N ASP A 147 3.71 4.47 25.18
CA ASP A 147 4.17 5.67 25.90
C ASP A 147 4.82 5.32 27.25
N GLU A 148 5.38 6.34 27.92
CA GLU A 148 6.02 6.20 29.23
C GLU A 148 5.06 5.72 30.34
N LYS A 149 3.74 5.84 30.12
CA LYS A 149 2.70 5.39 31.06
C LYS A 149 2.24 3.95 30.77
N GLY A 150 2.83 3.32 29.76
CA GLY A 150 2.50 1.96 29.35
C GLY A 150 1.26 1.84 28.47
N ASN A 151 0.67 2.95 28.01
CA ASN A 151 -0.46 2.91 27.07
C ASN A 151 0.02 2.45 25.71
N LEU A 152 -0.81 1.64 25.05
CA LEU A 152 -0.54 1.12 23.71
C LEU A 152 -1.38 1.84 22.66
N GLY A 153 -0.78 2.08 21.50
CA GLY A 153 -1.54 2.53 20.35
C GLY A 153 -0.71 2.87 19.13
N PHE A 154 -1.21 3.81 18.33
CA PHE A 154 -0.56 4.22 17.08
C PHE A 154 -0.15 5.67 17.15
N TYR A 155 0.82 6.07 16.32
CA TYR A 155 1.13 7.48 16.21
C TYR A 155 0.03 8.28 15.51
N LYS A 156 -0.13 9.53 15.91
CA LYS A 156 -0.93 10.51 15.19
C LYS A 156 -0.40 10.68 13.77
N ASN A 157 -1.29 11.05 12.85
CA ASN A 157 -0.91 11.31 11.47
C ASN A 157 0.24 12.34 11.40
N GLN A 158 1.36 11.97 10.77
CA GLN A 158 2.56 12.80 10.62
C GLN A 158 3.19 13.30 11.95
N SER A 159 3.07 12.51 13.02
CA SER A 159 3.63 12.83 14.34
C SER A 159 4.20 11.58 15.01
N HIS A 160 4.93 11.75 16.11
CA HIS A 160 5.35 10.67 17.01
C HIS A 160 4.54 10.70 18.33
N GLN A 161 3.49 11.52 18.37
CA GLN A 161 2.55 11.55 19.49
C GLN A 161 1.66 10.31 19.45
N LEU A 162 1.59 9.57 20.57
CA LEU A 162 0.75 8.39 20.69
C LEU A 162 -0.75 8.75 20.74
N VAL A 163 -1.56 7.97 20.04
CA VAL A 163 -3.01 7.83 20.25
C VAL A 163 -3.23 6.49 20.93
N ALA A 164 -3.50 6.52 22.24
CA ALA A 164 -3.84 5.32 22.99
C ALA A 164 -5.17 4.76 22.48
N ILE A 165 -5.21 3.46 22.22
CA ILE A 165 -6.41 2.77 21.72
C ILE A 165 -6.72 1.53 22.54
N ASN A 166 -8.01 1.22 22.64
CA ASN A 166 -8.48 -0.04 23.25
C ASN A 166 -8.81 -1.09 22.19
N GLU A 167 -9.08 -0.64 20.96
CA GLU A 167 -9.40 -1.49 19.82
C GLU A 167 -8.96 -0.82 18.51
N CYS A 168 -8.80 -1.64 17.47
CA CYS A 168 -8.58 -1.20 16.11
C CYS A 168 -9.56 -1.92 15.19
N LEU A 169 -10.54 -1.19 14.63
CA LEU A 169 -11.62 -1.78 13.81
C LEU A 169 -11.13 -2.50 12.53
N ILE A 170 -9.92 -2.21 12.08
CA ILE A 170 -9.34 -2.91 10.92
C ILE A 170 -8.45 -4.09 11.32
N ALA A 171 -8.14 -4.25 12.61
CA ALA A 171 -7.46 -5.42 13.15
C ALA A 171 -8.47 -6.54 13.42
N GLU A 172 -8.05 -7.78 13.21
CA GLU A 172 -8.89 -8.95 13.52
C GLU A 172 -9.26 -9.01 15.01
N ASP A 173 -10.41 -9.61 15.30
CA ASP A 173 -10.98 -9.67 16.66
C ASP A 173 -10.03 -10.30 17.66
N GLU A 174 -9.29 -11.33 17.25
CA GLU A 174 -8.29 -11.98 18.08
C GLU A 174 -7.15 -11.02 18.46
N LEU A 175 -6.71 -10.13 17.57
CA LEU A 175 -5.72 -9.10 17.92
C LEU A 175 -6.29 -8.08 18.89
N ASN A 176 -7.55 -7.71 18.75
CA ASN A 176 -8.23 -6.80 19.69
C ASN A 176 -8.42 -7.45 21.07
N ARG A 177 -8.68 -8.78 21.12
CA ARG A 177 -8.66 -9.54 22.38
C ARG A 177 -7.28 -9.52 23.01
N GLN A 178 -6.23 -9.79 22.24
CA GLN A 178 -4.85 -9.70 22.73
C GLN A 178 -4.54 -8.29 23.26
N LEU A 179 -4.91 -7.24 22.51
CA LEU A 179 -4.71 -5.85 22.90
C LEU A 179 -5.27 -5.54 24.29
N THR A 180 -6.49 -6.02 24.57
CA THR A 180 -7.18 -5.81 25.84
C THR A 180 -6.48 -6.51 27.02
N HIS A 181 -5.80 -7.64 26.78
CA HIS A 181 -5.18 -8.45 27.82
C HIS A 181 -3.70 -8.14 28.09
N LEU A 182 -3.08 -7.26 27.30
CA LEU A 182 -1.69 -6.89 27.48
C LEU A 182 -1.51 -6.02 28.71
N LYS A 183 -0.73 -6.53 29.67
CA LYS A 183 -0.34 -5.79 30.87
C LYS A 183 0.68 -4.70 30.50
N GLN A 184 0.43 -3.49 30.99
CA GLN A 184 1.16 -2.23 30.74
C GLN A 184 2.64 -2.21 31.18
N ASN A 185 3.20 -3.34 31.62
CA ASN A 185 4.51 -3.41 32.30
C ASN A 185 5.71 -3.69 31.38
N ARG A 186 5.50 -3.80 30.06
CA ARG A 186 6.62 -3.85 29.11
C ARG A 186 7.03 -2.42 28.71
N VAL A 187 8.27 -2.26 28.25
CA VAL A 187 8.78 -1.01 27.67
C VAL A 187 9.20 -1.33 26.24
N GLY A 188 8.47 -0.79 25.26
CA GLY A 188 8.86 -0.82 23.85
C GLY A 188 7.72 -1.16 22.88
N ASP A 189 8.00 -0.96 21.60
CA ASP A 189 7.08 -1.33 20.51
C ASP A 189 6.70 -2.80 20.59
N LEU A 190 5.43 -3.08 20.32
CA LEU A 190 4.86 -4.41 20.39
C LEU A 190 4.22 -4.79 19.05
N GLU A 191 4.55 -5.96 18.53
CA GLU A 191 3.91 -6.53 17.36
C GLU A 191 2.96 -7.65 17.78
N LEU A 192 1.68 -7.52 17.41
CA LEU A 192 0.66 -8.55 17.60
C LEU A 192 0.37 -9.22 16.27
N ARG A 193 0.20 -10.54 16.30
CA ARG A 193 -0.03 -11.39 15.13
C ARG A 193 -1.05 -12.48 15.45
N ILE A 194 -1.85 -12.86 14.47
CA ILE A 194 -2.73 -14.03 14.54
C ILE A 194 -1.90 -15.32 14.49
N ASP A 195 -0.86 -15.35 13.66
CA ASP A 195 0.09 -16.44 13.56
C ASP A 195 1.25 -16.25 14.55
N GLN A 196 1.48 -17.22 15.45
CA GLN A 196 2.65 -17.20 16.35
C GLN A 196 3.99 -17.49 15.62
N GLY A 197 3.97 -17.60 14.29
CA GLY A 197 5.16 -17.80 13.48
C GLY A 197 5.92 -16.50 13.24
N SER A 198 7.25 -16.60 13.10
CA SER A 198 8.13 -15.50 12.63
C SER A 198 7.98 -15.20 11.13
N HIS A 199 6.95 -15.78 10.50
CA HIS A 199 6.79 -15.91 9.06
C HIS A 199 6.26 -14.61 8.43
N PHE A 200 6.63 -14.35 7.17
CA PHE A 200 6.01 -13.27 6.41
C PHE A 200 4.64 -13.74 5.90
N SER A 201 3.59 -13.08 6.33
CA SER A 201 2.22 -13.24 5.81
C SER A 201 1.71 -11.89 5.32
N GLN A 202 0.92 -11.92 4.24
CA GLN A 202 0.21 -10.75 3.75
C GLN A 202 -0.80 -10.29 4.79
N ILE A 203 -0.94 -8.97 4.98
CA ILE A 203 -1.68 -8.42 6.13
C ILE A 203 -3.17 -8.78 6.12
N ASN A 204 -3.72 -8.99 4.93
CA ASN A 204 -5.12 -9.28 4.68
C ASN A 204 -5.20 -10.64 3.99
N SER A 205 -5.34 -11.70 4.78
CA SER A 205 -5.29 -13.08 4.29
C SER A 205 -6.35 -13.34 3.22
N LEU A 206 -7.58 -12.88 3.45
CA LEU A 206 -8.70 -13.09 2.52
C LEU A 206 -8.49 -12.38 1.18
N GLN A 207 -7.92 -11.17 1.19
CA GLN A 207 -7.61 -10.48 -0.05
C GLN A 207 -6.35 -11.03 -0.73
N ASN A 208 -5.41 -11.57 0.04
CA ASN A 208 -4.26 -12.29 -0.51
C ASN A 208 -4.67 -13.56 -1.26
N GLU A 209 -5.70 -14.29 -0.80
CA GLU A 209 -6.25 -15.42 -1.57
C GLU A 209 -6.73 -14.98 -2.96
N LYS A 210 -7.40 -13.82 -3.05
CA LYS A 210 -7.81 -13.23 -4.35
C LYS A 210 -6.61 -12.81 -5.19
N LEU A 211 -5.57 -12.25 -4.58
CA LEU A 211 -4.32 -11.91 -5.24
C LEU A 211 -3.63 -13.15 -5.82
N ILE A 212 -3.49 -14.22 -5.03
CA ILE A 212 -2.92 -15.50 -5.46
C ILE A 212 -3.73 -16.11 -6.61
N GLN A 213 -5.06 -16.15 -6.50
CA GLN A 213 -5.94 -16.65 -7.55
C GLN A 213 -5.75 -15.90 -8.87
N LEU A 214 -5.69 -14.56 -8.80
CA LEU A 214 -5.44 -13.70 -9.95
C LEU A 214 -4.10 -14.00 -10.63
N VAL A 215 -3.02 -14.13 -9.83
CA VAL A 215 -1.68 -14.44 -10.34
C VAL A 215 -1.62 -15.84 -10.95
N CYS A 216 -2.18 -16.85 -10.28
CA CYS A 216 -2.21 -18.22 -10.79
C CYS A 216 -3.00 -18.33 -12.08
N HIS A 217 -4.20 -17.73 -12.16
CA HIS A 217 -5.00 -17.72 -13.38
C HIS A 217 -4.27 -17.02 -14.54
N ALA A 218 -3.54 -15.94 -14.26
CA ALA A 218 -2.74 -15.28 -15.28
C ALA A 218 -1.59 -16.13 -15.85
N LEU A 219 -1.18 -17.18 -15.14
CA LEU A 219 -0.06 -18.06 -15.46
C LEU A 219 -0.50 -19.48 -15.85
N GLU A 220 -1.81 -19.75 -15.97
CA GLU A 220 -2.33 -21.10 -16.22
C GLU A 220 -1.83 -21.75 -17.53
N ASP A 221 -1.46 -20.91 -18.50
CA ASP A 221 -0.89 -21.27 -19.80
C ASP A 221 0.65 -21.33 -19.80
N SER A 222 1.31 -21.07 -18.67
CA SER A 222 2.77 -20.96 -18.59
C SER A 222 3.42 -22.32 -18.39
N HIS A 223 4.41 -22.63 -19.22
CA HIS A 223 5.17 -23.89 -19.12
C HIS A 223 6.11 -23.96 -17.91
N ALA A 224 6.60 -22.82 -17.44
CA ALA A 224 7.59 -22.70 -16.38
C ALA A 224 7.57 -21.27 -15.83
N VAL A 225 7.75 -21.11 -14.52
CA VAL A 225 7.68 -19.80 -13.86
C VAL A 225 8.90 -19.55 -12.98
N ILE A 226 9.44 -18.34 -13.04
CA ILE A 226 10.39 -17.84 -12.03
C ILE A 226 9.64 -16.85 -11.12
N ASP A 227 9.64 -17.08 -9.82
CA ASP A 227 9.08 -16.18 -8.81
C ASP A 227 10.22 -15.40 -8.13
N LEU A 228 10.30 -14.10 -8.42
CA LEU A 228 11.33 -13.20 -7.88
C LEU A 228 10.82 -12.53 -6.61
N PHE A 229 11.69 -12.47 -5.59
CA PHE A 229 11.35 -11.95 -4.26
C PHE A 229 10.24 -12.79 -3.60
N CYS A 230 10.32 -14.12 -3.77
CA CYS A 230 9.21 -15.01 -3.48
C CYS A 230 8.91 -15.19 -1.98
N GLY A 231 9.77 -14.67 -1.10
CA GLY A 231 9.63 -14.84 0.35
C GLY A 231 9.55 -16.31 0.73
N ASN A 232 8.52 -16.67 1.50
CA ASN A 232 8.22 -18.05 1.91
C ASN A 232 7.30 -18.78 0.90
N GLY A 233 7.10 -18.24 -0.29
CA GLY A 233 6.35 -18.88 -1.39
C GLY A 233 4.88 -18.53 -1.47
N ASN A 234 4.52 -17.26 -1.22
CA ASN A 234 3.15 -16.78 -1.37
C ASN A 234 2.57 -17.09 -2.75
N PHE A 235 3.38 -16.96 -3.81
CA PHE A 235 3.02 -17.34 -5.18
C PHE A 235 3.69 -18.65 -5.61
N THR A 236 4.95 -18.89 -5.26
CA THR A 236 5.68 -20.13 -5.61
C THR A 236 4.87 -21.40 -5.36
N ILE A 237 4.31 -21.56 -4.16
CA ILE A 237 3.63 -22.79 -3.74
C ILE A 237 2.30 -22.97 -4.49
N PRO A 238 1.38 -21.99 -4.52
CA PRO A 238 0.15 -22.10 -5.30
C PRO A 238 0.36 -22.33 -6.81
N ILE A 239 1.36 -21.68 -7.41
CA ILE A 239 1.68 -21.91 -8.83
C ILE A 239 2.14 -23.35 -9.05
N ALA A 240 2.99 -23.89 -8.17
CA ALA A 240 3.46 -25.27 -8.25
C ALA A 240 2.34 -26.30 -8.01
N GLN A 241 1.33 -25.99 -7.19
CA GLN A 241 0.15 -26.85 -7.02
C GLN A 241 -0.62 -27.06 -8.34
N ASN A 242 -0.56 -26.10 -9.27
CA ASN A 242 -1.09 -26.23 -10.63
C ASN A 242 -0.16 -27.02 -11.58
N LYS A 243 0.81 -27.78 -11.04
CA LYS A 243 1.76 -28.63 -11.78
C LYS A 243 2.71 -27.88 -12.71
N ILE A 244 2.83 -26.57 -12.56
CA ILE A 244 3.80 -25.74 -13.27
C ILE A 244 5.15 -25.83 -12.54
N PRO A 245 6.27 -26.12 -13.21
CA PRO A 245 7.62 -26.00 -12.62
C PRO A 245 7.92 -24.57 -12.20
N VAL A 246 8.38 -24.38 -10.96
CA VAL A 246 8.66 -23.04 -10.40
C VAL A 246 10.07 -22.94 -9.82
N TRP A 247 10.75 -21.85 -10.13
CA TRP A 247 11.99 -21.45 -9.46
C TRP A 247 11.71 -20.24 -8.55
N GLY A 248 11.74 -20.44 -7.24
CA GLY A 248 11.58 -19.36 -6.26
C GLY A 248 12.93 -18.77 -5.86
N ILE A 249 13.11 -17.44 -6.03
CA ILE A 249 14.35 -16.73 -5.72
C ILE A 249 14.13 -15.76 -4.56
N GLU A 250 14.82 -16.00 -3.44
CA GLU A 250 14.74 -15.19 -2.23
C GLU A 250 16.13 -15.08 -1.57
N LYS A 251 16.46 -13.89 -1.05
CA LYS A 251 17.77 -13.60 -0.44
C LYS A 251 17.83 -13.94 1.04
N GLU A 252 16.69 -13.93 1.74
CA GLU A 252 16.61 -14.21 3.16
C GLU A 252 16.51 -15.72 3.41
N LYS A 253 17.57 -16.31 3.99
CA LYS A 253 17.66 -17.75 4.21
C LYS A 253 16.47 -18.30 5.01
N ALA A 254 16.02 -17.58 6.04
CA ALA A 254 14.92 -18.03 6.89
C ALA A 254 13.62 -18.24 6.10
N LEU A 255 13.32 -17.36 5.14
CA LEU A 255 12.13 -17.48 4.30
C LEU A 255 12.24 -18.63 3.29
N VAL A 256 13.44 -18.84 2.74
CA VAL A 256 13.71 -20.00 1.84
C VAL A 256 13.57 -21.33 2.59
N ASP A 257 14.13 -21.43 3.80
CA ASP A 257 14.04 -22.65 4.62
C ASP A 257 12.58 -22.96 4.96
N GLU A 258 11.80 -21.93 5.29
CA GLU A 258 10.35 -22.05 5.56
C GLU A 258 9.58 -22.50 4.31
N GLY A 259 9.83 -21.87 3.16
CA GLY A 259 9.23 -22.24 1.88
C GLY A 259 9.53 -23.70 1.53
N LYS A 260 10.78 -24.14 1.69
CA LYS A 260 11.20 -25.54 1.50
C LYS A 260 10.42 -26.49 2.41
N LYS A 261 10.36 -26.19 3.71
CA LYS A 261 9.61 -26.99 4.69
C LYS A 261 8.15 -27.15 4.26
N ARG A 262 7.47 -26.03 3.98
CA ARG A 262 6.05 -26.02 3.57
C ARG A 262 5.82 -26.76 2.26
N SER A 263 6.68 -26.56 1.26
CA SER A 263 6.59 -27.30 -0.01
C SER A 263 6.81 -28.80 0.17
N GLY A 264 7.70 -29.21 1.09
CA GLY A 264 7.95 -30.60 1.43
C GLY A 264 6.77 -31.26 2.14
N GLU A 265 6.14 -30.56 3.09
CA GLU A 265 4.90 -31.00 3.77
C GLU A 265 3.74 -31.22 2.78
N LEU A 266 3.71 -30.44 1.70
CA LEU A 266 2.73 -30.57 0.61
C LEU A 266 3.15 -31.57 -0.48
N GLY A 267 4.32 -32.20 -0.38
CA GLY A 267 4.83 -33.15 -1.37
C GLY A 267 5.11 -32.53 -2.75
N LEU A 268 5.40 -31.24 -2.83
CA LEU A 268 5.66 -30.53 -4.09
C LEU A 268 7.11 -30.73 -4.54
N LEU A 269 7.32 -31.51 -5.59
CA LEU A 269 8.64 -31.82 -6.16
C LEU A 269 9.03 -30.90 -7.33
N ASN A 270 8.10 -30.10 -7.81
CA ASN A 270 8.25 -29.21 -8.97
C ASN A 270 8.63 -27.77 -8.57
N ILE A 271 9.29 -27.60 -7.42
CA ILE A 271 9.81 -26.31 -6.96
C ILE A 271 11.31 -26.41 -6.75
N GLU A 272 12.05 -25.49 -7.37
CA GLU A 272 13.46 -25.26 -7.07
C GLU A 272 13.61 -23.94 -6.30
N TRP A 273 14.18 -24.00 -5.10
CA TRP A 273 14.39 -22.85 -4.24
C TRP A 273 15.84 -22.35 -4.33
N ILE A 274 16.02 -21.10 -4.73
CA ILE A 274 17.33 -20.47 -4.92
C ILE A 274 17.54 -19.39 -3.86
N LEU A 275 18.52 -19.62 -2.98
CA LEU A 275 18.98 -18.62 -2.01
C LEU A 275 19.90 -17.60 -2.69
N GLY A 276 19.44 -16.36 -2.82
CA GLY A 276 20.24 -15.28 -3.37
C GLY A 276 19.43 -14.06 -3.79
N THR A 277 20.11 -13.01 -4.20
CA THR A 277 19.43 -11.85 -4.80
C THR A 277 18.79 -12.25 -6.13
N ALA A 278 17.72 -11.56 -6.53
CA ALA A 278 17.06 -11.78 -7.80
C ALA A 278 18.05 -11.81 -8.98
N ILE A 279 19.00 -10.86 -9.03
CA ILE A 279 20.08 -10.81 -10.03
C ILE A 279 20.94 -12.09 -10.02
N ARG A 280 21.39 -12.54 -8.85
CA ARG A 280 22.23 -13.74 -8.75
C ARG A 280 21.47 -15.02 -9.11
N GLY A 281 20.20 -15.10 -8.75
CA GLY A 281 19.35 -16.23 -9.10
C GLY A 281 19.06 -16.28 -10.61
N LEU A 282 18.69 -15.14 -11.23
CA LEU A 282 18.49 -15.07 -12.68
C LEU A 282 19.74 -15.46 -13.47
N LYS A 283 20.95 -15.12 -12.98
CA LYS A 283 22.22 -15.55 -13.60
C LYS A 283 22.41 -17.06 -13.61
N GLN A 284 21.89 -17.80 -12.63
CA GLN A 284 21.93 -19.27 -12.60
C GLN A 284 20.94 -19.88 -13.60
N LEU A 285 19.86 -19.17 -13.88
CA LEU A 285 18.74 -19.64 -14.72
C LEU A 285 18.78 -19.14 -16.16
N LYS A 286 19.91 -18.60 -16.64
CA LYS A 286 20.04 -18.06 -18.02
C LYS A 286 19.63 -19.03 -19.12
N HIS A 287 19.78 -20.34 -18.88
CA HIS A 287 19.38 -21.39 -19.83
C HIS A 287 17.86 -21.45 -20.08
N LEU A 288 17.06 -20.83 -19.21
CA LEU A 288 15.60 -20.72 -19.32
C LEU A 288 15.13 -19.49 -20.11
N ALA A 289 16.04 -18.60 -20.52
CA ALA A 289 15.68 -17.35 -21.19
C ALA A 289 14.78 -17.59 -22.42
N GLY A 290 13.71 -16.79 -22.55
CA GLY A 290 12.71 -16.89 -23.63
C GLY A 290 11.67 -18.01 -23.50
N LYS A 291 11.78 -18.88 -22.48
CA LYS A 291 10.91 -20.08 -22.32
C LYS A 291 10.06 -20.06 -21.04
N ILE A 292 10.03 -18.92 -20.34
CA ILE A 292 9.46 -18.80 -19.00
C ILE A 292 8.51 -17.63 -18.90
N SER A 293 7.66 -17.69 -17.88
CA SER A 293 6.95 -16.54 -17.34
C SER A 293 7.59 -16.12 -16.00
N MET A 294 7.36 -14.88 -15.57
CA MET A 294 7.89 -14.37 -14.29
C MET A 294 6.79 -13.79 -13.41
N VAL A 295 6.86 -14.05 -12.12
CA VAL A 295 6.21 -13.25 -11.07
C VAL A 295 7.27 -12.36 -10.45
N VAL A 296 6.92 -11.09 -10.23
CA VAL A 296 7.82 -10.10 -9.61
C VAL A 296 7.02 -9.36 -8.54
N ASP A 297 7.34 -9.59 -7.27
CA ASP A 297 6.75 -8.87 -6.12
C ASP A 297 7.85 -8.16 -5.31
N PRO A 298 8.43 -7.07 -5.84
CA PRO A 298 9.59 -6.43 -5.25
C PRO A 298 9.21 -5.58 -4.04
N PRO A 299 10.20 -5.18 -3.21
CA PRO A 299 9.98 -4.16 -2.17
C PRO A 299 9.48 -2.83 -2.76
N ARG A 300 9.00 -1.92 -1.90
CA ARG A 300 8.43 -0.59 -2.28
C ARG A 300 9.26 0.25 -3.25
N ARG A 301 10.58 0.04 -3.32
CA ARG A 301 11.46 0.74 -4.28
C ARG A 301 11.27 0.29 -5.73
N GLY A 302 10.55 -0.81 -5.96
CA GLY A 302 10.29 -1.40 -7.28
C GLY A 302 11.41 -2.32 -7.75
N MET A 303 11.41 -2.59 -9.05
CA MET A 303 12.28 -3.56 -9.72
C MET A 303 13.38 -2.93 -10.57
N ALA A 304 13.59 -1.61 -10.50
CA ALA A 304 14.57 -0.90 -11.32
C ALA A 304 15.98 -1.54 -11.34
N GLU A 305 16.45 -2.04 -10.20
CA GLU A 305 17.76 -2.69 -10.09
C GLU A 305 17.86 -4.05 -10.82
N VAL A 306 16.76 -4.79 -10.92
CA VAL A 306 16.73 -6.14 -11.53
C VAL A 306 16.15 -6.13 -12.95
N LEU A 307 15.57 -5.01 -13.37
CA LEU A 307 14.95 -4.86 -14.69
C LEU A 307 15.88 -5.27 -15.86
N PRO A 308 17.18 -4.91 -15.89
CA PRO A 308 18.07 -5.37 -16.97
C PRO A 308 18.18 -6.89 -17.07
N ASP A 309 18.25 -7.59 -15.94
CA ASP A 309 18.31 -9.05 -15.91
C ASP A 309 16.97 -9.69 -16.28
N ILE A 310 15.83 -9.11 -15.88
CA ILE A 310 14.50 -9.55 -16.32
C ILE A 310 14.38 -9.44 -17.84
N VAL A 311 14.78 -8.30 -18.43
CA VAL A 311 14.74 -8.08 -19.88
C VAL A 311 15.67 -9.05 -20.61
N TYR A 312 16.87 -9.33 -20.06
CA TYR A 312 17.78 -10.33 -20.62
C TYR A 312 17.14 -11.73 -20.66
N MET A 313 16.44 -12.11 -19.58
CA MET A 313 15.74 -13.39 -19.51
C MET A 313 14.57 -13.47 -20.48
N ALA A 314 14.11 -12.34 -21.00
CA ALA A 314 13.07 -12.25 -22.04
C ALA A 314 11.82 -13.11 -21.74
N PRO A 315 11.24 -13.05 -20.51
CA PRO A 315 10.03 -13.80 -20.18
C PRO A 315 8.92 -13.53 -21.20
N GLN A 316 8.13 -14.56 -21.52
CA GLN A 316 6.97 -14.45 -22.41
C GLN A 316 5.86 -13.61 -21.74
N LYS A 317 5.70 -13.80 -20.43
CA LYS A 317 4.74 -13.08 -19.58
C LYS A 317 5.41 -12.63 -18.29
N ILE A 318 5.10 -11.41 -17.84
CA ILE A 318 5.52 -10.89 -16.54
C ILE A 318 4.26 -10.50 -15.76
N ILE A 319 4.08 -11.08 -14.58
CA ILE A 319 3.09 -10.68 -13.60
C ILE A 319 3.80 -9.83 -12.56
N TYR A 320 3.55 -8.52 -12.59
CA TYR A 320 4.19 -7.57 -11.69
C TYR A 320 3.20 -7.14 -10.61
N VAL A 321 3.51 -7.46 -9.35
CA VAL A 321 2.76 -7.07 -8.16
C VAL A 321 3.44 -5.87 -7.51
N SER A 322 2.67 -4.86 -7.10
CA SER A 322 3.21 -3.66 -6.49
C SER A 322 2.22 -2.99 -5.52
N CYS A 323 2.72 -2.64 -4.34
CA CYS A 323 1.98 -1.89 -3.33
C CYS A 323 2.05 -0.36 -3.49
N ASP A 324 2.70 0.16 -4.55
CA ASP A 324 2.83 1.60 -4.81
C ASP A 324 2.54 1.94 -6.29
N PRO A 325 1.43 2.63 -6.60
CA PRO A 325 1.06 2.96 -7.98
C PRO A 325 2.08 3.81 -8.75
N ALA A 326 2.82 4.69 -8.08
CA ALA A 326 3.78 5.56 -8.74
C ALA A 326 5.02 4.78 -9.20
N THR A 327 5.54 3.92 -8.32
CA THR A 327 6.63 2.99 -8.60
C THR A 327 6.21 1.99 -9.67
N PHE A 328 5.00 1.42 -9.54
CA PHE A 328 4.42 0.54 -10.56
C PHE A 328 4.40 1.21 -11.93
N ALA A 329 3.94 2.45 -12.03
CA ALA A 329 3.86 3.19 -13.30
C ALA A 329 5.25 3.54 -13.87
N ARG A 330 6.23 3.88 -13.01
CA ARG A 330 7.63 4.08 -13.45
C ARG A 330 8.19 2.80 -14.06
N ASP A 331 8.07 1.68 -13.35
CA ASP A 331 8.62 0.40 -13.78
C ASP A 331 7.87 -0.15 -15.02
N THR A 332 6.56 0.14 -15.12
CA THR A 332 5.75 -0.11 -16.33
C THR A 332 6.30 0.63 -17.54
N ARG A 333 6.61 1.93 -17.41
CA ARG A 333 7.22 2.72 -18.49
C ARG A 333 8.51 2.07 -18.99
N ASP A 334 9.35 1.68 -18.04
CA ASP A 334 10.67 1.17 -18.32
C ASP A 334 10.59 -0.24 -18.95
N LEU A 335 9.64 -1.09 -18.53
CA LEU A 335 9.28 -2.33 -19.23
C LEU A 335 8.80 -2.08 -20.66
N CYS A 336 7.90 -1.11 -20.85
CA CYS A 336 7.36 -0.79 -22.17
C CYS A 336 8.45 -0.30 -23.14
N ALA A 337 9.40 0.51 -22.65
CA ALA A 337 10.57 0.92 -23.40
C ALA A 337 11.51 -0.25 -23.78
N LYS A 338 11.33 -1.42 -23.15
CA LYS A 338 12.11 -2.64 -23.40
C LYS A 338 11.33 -3.72 -24.17
N GLY A 339 10.22 -3.34 -24.81
CA GLY A 339 9.48 -4.23 -25.71
C GLY A 339 8.45 -5.12 -25.02
N TYR A 340 7.94 -4.69 -23.87
CA TYR A 340 6.78 -5.30 -23.23
C TYR A 340 5.52 -4.43 -23.41
N THR A 341 4.36 -5.05 -23.44
CA THR A 341 3.08 -4.34 -23.41
C THR A 341 2.33 -4.68 -22.13
N LEU A 342 1.91 -3.65 -21.37
CA LEU A 342 0.92 -3.81 -20.30
C LEU A 342 -0.43 -4.16 -20.92
N LYS A 343 -0.85 -5.42 -20.79
CA LYS A 343 -2.13 -5.92 -21.34
C LYS A 343 -3.32 -5.56 -20.45
N LYS A 344 -3.16 -5.71 -19.14
CA LYS A 344 -4.19 -5.34 -18.16
C LYS A 344 -3.56 -4.98 -16.81
N CYS A 345 -4.23 -4.10 -16.09
CA CYS A 345 -3.88 -3.68 -14.74
C CYS A 345 -5.09 -3.93 -13.82
N GLN A 346 -4.89 -4.76 -12.80
CA GLN A 346 -5.90 -5.09 -11.80
C GLN A 346 -5.47 -4.52 -10.45
N PRO A 347 -6.06 -3.41 -9.99
CA PRO A 347 -5.87 -2.96 -8.62
C PRO A 347 -6.68 -3.84 -7.64
N LEU A 348 -6.19 -4.00 -6.42
CA LEU A 348 -6.83 -4.70 -5.32
C LEU A 348 -6.83 -3.81 -4.09
N ASP A 349 -7.94 -3.84 -3.35
CA ASP A 349 -8.02 -3.19 -2.05
C ASP A 349 -7.45 -4.08 -0.94
N MET A 350 -6.13 -4.26 -0.93
CA MET A 350 -5.42 -5.01 0.12
C MET A 350 -5.52 -4.32 1.49
N PHE A 351 -5.69 -2.99 1.49
CA PHE A 351 -5.71 -2.16 2.69
C PHE A 351 -6.92 -1.20 2.71
N PRO A 352 -8.15 -1.72 2.93
CA PRO A 352 -9.34 -0.91 3.10
C PRO A 352 -9.16 0.23 4.10
N HIS A 353 -9.87 1.34 3.88
CA HIS A 353 -9.81 2.56 4.71
C HIS A 353 -8.44 3.28 4.76
N THR A 354 -7.44 2.78 4.05
CA THR A 354 -6.13 3.44 3.90
C THR A 354 -5.91 3.90 2.46
N SER A 355 -4.95 4.79 2.27
CA SER A 355 -4.58 5.26 0.93
C SER A 355 -3.73 4.26 0.11
N GLN A 356 -3.33 3.12 0.70
CA GLN A 356 -2.48 2.13 0.03
C GLN A 356 -3.29 1.33 -1.01
N ILE A 357 -2.65 0.99 -2.12
CA ILE A 357 -3.27 0.30 -3.25
C ILE A 357 -2.31 -0.78 -3.71
N GLU A 358 -2.79 -2.03 -3.74
CA GLU A 358 -2.07 -3.13 -4.35
C GLU A 358 -2.43 -3.20 -5.83
N VAL A 359 -1.46 -3.43 -6.70
CA VAL A 359 -1.65 -3.40 -8.16
C VAL A 359 -0.98 -4.60 -8.79
N VAL A 360 -1.71 -5.28 -9.68
CA VAL A 360 -1.17 -6.36 -10.51
C VAL A 360 -1.20 -5.95 -11.97
N GLY A 361 -0.01 -5.84 -12.57
CA GLY A 361 0.18 -5.61 -14.00
C GLY A 361 0.51 -6.91 -14.72
N ILE A 362 -0.15 -7.16 -15.85
CA ILE A 362 0.13 -8.32 -16.70
C ILE A 362 0.76 -7.82 -17.99
N PHE A 363 2.00 -8.22 -18.20
CA PHE A 363 2.78 -7.83 -19.36
C PHE A 363 3.06 -9.03 -20.23
N THR A 364 3.04 -8.82 -21.54
CA THR A 364 3.58 -9.79 -22.50
C THR A 364 4.67 -9.15 -23.32
N LYS A 365 5.61 -9.95 -23.79
CA LYS A 365 6.59 -9.48 -24.77
C LYS A 365 5.88 -9.12 -26.08
N ASN A 366 6.36 -8.08 -26.76
CA ASN A 366 5.85 -7.62 -28.06
C ASN A 366 6.20 -8.57 -29.20
#